data_AF-A0A1B0FNM1-F1
#
_entry.id   AF-A0A1B0FNM1-F1
#
_cell.length_a   1.000
_cell.length_b   1.000
_cell.length_c   1.000
_cell.angle_alpha   90.00
_cell.angle_beta   90.00
_cell.angle_gamma   90.00
#
_symmetry.space_group_name_H-M   'P 1'
#
loop_
_entity.id
_entity.type
_entity.pdbx_description
1 polymer ?
#
loop_
_entity_poly.entity_id
_entity_poly.type
_entity_poly.pdbx_seq_one_letter_code
_entity_poly.pdbx_strand_id
1 'polypeptide(L)'
;MPAGEMANLSLGAIFTSESNGCDETGNGTEDKPFKTILQAMRHAGKEPFPTIYVDSKDSDAIERYEVAAKSQLKKIQKIFVRESYKNVDREKREAEDAEKRMQNLEEAKKVTIEEDPTWTKAEKIRIFEGLDNRGKRIRIYGWVHRLRRQGKGLIFITLR
;
A
#
# COMPACT_ATOMS: atom_id res chain seq x y z
N MET A 1 50.26 3.07 1.81
CA MET A 1 48.87 2.72 2.19
C MET A 1 48.58 3.44 3.51
N PRO A 2 47.45 4.16 3.63
CA PRO A 2 46.13 3.55 3.47
C PRO A 2 45.28 4.33 2.44
N ALA A 3 44.91 3.79 1.29
CA ALA A 3 43.80 2.82 1.10
C ALA A 3 42.44 3.20 1.73
N GLY A 4 42.33 4.31 2.45
CA GLY A 4 41.10 4.72 3.16
C GLY A 4 40.28 5.79 2.43
N GLU A 5 40.89 6.63 1.59
CA GLU A 5 40.18 7.75 0.94
C GLU A 5 39.48 7.37 -0.37
N MET A 6 39.88 6.27 -1.03
CA MET A 6 39.24 5.83 -2.27
C MET A 6 38.01 4.92 -2.08
N ALA A 7 37.63 4.62 -0.84
CA ALA A 7 36.45 3.81 -0.54
C ALA A 7 35.15 4.64 -0.37
N ASN A 8 35.24 5.98 -0.30
CA ASN A 8 34.07 6.87 -0.20
C ASN A 8 33.53 7.35 -1.56
N LEU A 9 34.15 6.95 -2.67
CA LEU A 9 33.75 7.30 -4.04
C LEU A 9 32.62 6.39 -4.60
N SER A 10 32.06 5.48 -3.79
CA SER A 10 30.95 4.60 -4.20
C SER A 10 29.61 4.90 -3.50
N LEU A 11 29.45 6.09 -2.90
CA LEU A 11 28.11 6.64 -2.63
C LEU A 11 27.75 7.53 -3.81
N GLY A 12 27.32 6.88 -4.90
CA GLY A 12 27.12 7.48 -6.23
C GLY A 12 26.45 8.84 -6.15
N ALA A 13 27.17 9.88 -6.61
CA ALA A 13 26.62 11.21 -6.81
C ALA A 13 25.34 11.11 -7.64
N ILE A 14 24.26 11.75 -7.16
CA ILE A 14 22.98 11.74 -7.88
C ILE A 14 22.83 13.06 -8.60
N PHE A 15 22.68 13.01 -9.91
CA PHE A 15 22.44 14.16 -10.76
C PHE A 15 20.94 14.38 -10.92
N THR A 16 20.54 15.64 -10.72
CA THR A 16 19.17 16.08 -10.93
C THR A 16 19.18 17.27 -11.87
N SER A 17 18.35 17.19 -12.90
CA SER A 17 18.19 18.25 -13.90
C SER A 17 16.71 18.56 -14.04
N GLU A 18 16.32 19.80 -13.76
CA GLU A 18 14.92 20.22 -13.85
C GLU A 18 14.49 20.33 -15.33
N SER A 19 15.46 20.56 -16.22
CA SER A 19 15.27 20.75 -17.67
C SER A 19 15.35 19.45 -18.47
N ASN A 20 16.32 18.57 -18.14
CA ASN A 20 16.65 17.38 -18.93
C ASN A 20 16.40 16.06 -18.17
N GLY A 21 15.95 16.12 -16.93
CA GLY A 21 15.70 14.95 -16.10
C GLY A 21 14.33 14.30 -16.30
N CYS A 22 14.25 13.01 -15.99
CA CYS A 22 13.00 12.24 -15.99
C CYS A 22 12.86 11.47 -14.68
N ASP A 23 11.74 11.64 -13.97
CA ASP A 23 11.50 10.99 -12.68
C ASP A 23 11.06 9.51 -12.79
N GLU A 24 10.62 9.09 -13.98
CA GLU A 24 10.14 7.72 -14.22
C GLU A 24 11.22 6.77 -14.75
N THR A 25 12.16 7.29 -15.55
CA THR A 25 13.22 6.49 -16.21
C THR A 25 14.64 6.94 -15.87
N GLY A 26 14.78 7.99 -15.04
CA GLY A 26 16.07 8.48 -14.58
C GLY A 26 16.70 7.51 -13.59
N ASN A 27 18.01 7.31 -13.69
CA ASN A 27 18.78 6.50 -12.74
C ASN A 27 19.64 7.39 -11.83
N GLY A 28 19.55 8.72 -11.98
CA GLY A 28 20.33 9.67 -11.21
C GLY A 28 21.80 9.77 -11.63
N THR A 29 22.16 9.22 -12.79
CA THR A 29 23.50 9.35 -13.39
C THR A 29 23.58 10.61 -14.26
N GLU A 30 24.79 11.09 -14.58
CA GLU A 30 24.99 12.24 -15.48
C GLU A 30 24.27 12.09 -16.82
N ASP A 31 24.21 10.86 -17.35
CA ASP A 31 23.53 10.53 -18.60
C ASP A 31 21.99 10.49 -18.49
N LYS A 32 21.46 10.22 -17.29
CA LYS A 32 20.01 10.08 -17.01
C LYS A 32 19.66 10.67 -15.65
N PRO A 33 19.71 12.01 -15.51
CA PRO A 33 19.43 12.67 -14.24
C PRO A 33 17.96 12.53 -13.86
N PHE A 34 17.66 12.57 -12.56
CA PHE A 34 16.28 12.70 -12.09
C PHE A 34 15.77 14.11 -12.36
N LYS A 35 14.45 14.27 -12.54
CA LYS A 35 13.85 15.60 -12.69
C LYS A 35 13.73 16.30 -11.34
N THR A 36 13.42 15.54 -10.30
CA THR A 36 13.24 16.03 -8.94
C THR A 36 14.22 15.41 -7.96
N ILE A 37 14.72 16.26 -7.07
CA ILE A 37 15.57 15.86 -5.94
C ILE A 37 14.80 14.95 -4.97
N LEU A 38 13.47 15.04 -4.94
CA LEU A 38 12.63 14.13 -4.15
C LEU A 38 12.75 12.68 -4.64
N GLN A 39 12.75 12.47 -5.97
CA GLN A 39 12.92 11.15 -6.56
C GLN A 39 14.36 10.63 -6.37
N ALA A 40 15.35 11.51 -6.47
CA ALA A 40 16.73 11.20 -6.11
C ALA A 40 16.86 10.72 -4.65
N MET A 41 16.19 11.39 -3.70
CA MET A 41 16.18 10.97 -2.29
C MET A 41 15.43 9.65 -2.07
N ARG A 42 14.36 9.38 -2.84
CA ARG A 42 13.65 8.09 -2.83
C ARG A 42 14.53 6.96 -3.35
N HIS A 43 15.29 7.19 -4.41
CA HIS A 43 16.21 6.21 -4.98
C HIS A 43 17.41 5.94 -4.06
N ALA A 44 17.93 6.97 -3.38
CA ALA A 44 19.00 6.81 -2.39
C ALA A 44 18.56 5.96 -1.18
N GLY A 45 17.29 6.06 -0.77
CA GLY A 45 16.60 5.12 0.14
C GLY A 45 17.10 5.07 1.60
N LYS A 46 18.36 5.39 1.90
CA LYS A 46 18.96 5.40 3.25
C LYS A 46 19.99 6.52 3.40
N GLU A 47 20.06 7.07 4.62
CA GLU A 47 21.14 7.98 5.02
C GLU A 47 22.46 7.19 5.19
N PRO A 48 23.61 7.77 4.80
CA PRO A 48 23.83 9.15 4.37
C PRO A 48 23.39 9.42 2.93
N PHE A 49 22.65 10.52 2.72
CA PHE A 49 22.29 10.93 1.36
C PHE A 49 23.55 11.24 0.56
N PRO A 50 23.71 10.70 -0.66
CA PRO A 50 24.83 11.01 -1.53
C PRO A 50 24.78 12.48 -1.96
N THR A 51 25.93 13.01 -2.41
CA THR A 51 26.02 14.37 -2.94
C THR A 51 25.05 14.51 -4.12
N ILE A 52 24.02 15.33 -3.95
CA ILE A 52 23.05 15.61 -5.01
C ILE A 52 23.53 16.83 -5.79
N TYR A 53 23.64 16.67 -7.09
CA TYR A 53 23.97 17.74 -8.03
C TYR A 53 22.70 18.25 -8.70
N VAL A 54 22.58 19.56 -8.86
CA VAL A 54 21.46 20.29 -9.49
C VAL A 54 21.99 21.12 -10.65
N ASP A 55 21.15 21.41 -11.64
CA ASP A 55 21.54 22.34 -12.72
C ASP A 55 22.05 23.68 -12.13
N SER A 56 23.20 24.16 -12.63
CA SER A 56 23.69 25.49 -12.28
C SER A 56 22.70 26.55 -12.75
N LYS A 57 22.51 27.60 -11.94
CA LYS A 57 21.63 28.73 -12.28
C LYS A 57 22.31 29.79 -13.16
N ASP A 58 23.63 29.69 -13.33
CA ASP A 58 24.41 30.62 -14.13
C ASP A 58 24.56 30.07 -15.56
N SER A 59 24.12 30.86 -16.54
CA SER A 59 24.14 30.47 -17.96
C SER A 59 25.56 30.35 -18.55
N ASP A 60 26.57 30.81 -17.81
CA ASP A 60 27.98 30.86 -18.20
C ASP A 60 28.89 29.97 -17.33
N ALA A 61 28.33 29.09 -16.51
CA ALA A 61 29.14 28.15 -15.71
C ALA A 61 29.74 27.03 -16.59
N ILE A 62 31.04 26.78 -16.44
CA ILE A 62 31.78 25.69 -17.11
C ILE A 62 31.29 24.31 -16.62
N GLU A 63 30.76 24.24 -15.41
CA GLU A 63 30.20 23.04 -14.80
C GLU A 63 28.68 23.05 -14.93
N ARG A 64 28.13 22.11 -15.72
CA ARG A 64 26.68 21.99 -15.98
C ARG A 64 25.84 21.70 -14.71
N TYR A 65 26.50 21.27 -13.64
CA TYR A 65 25.85 20.84 -12.41
C TYR A 65 26.60 21.35 -11.18
N GLU A 66 25.86 21.96 -10.25
CA GLU A 66 26.35 22.42 -8.96
C GLU A 66 25.85 21.54 -7.83
N VAL A 67 26.56 21.52 -6.70
CA VAL A 67 26.08 20.79 -5.52
C VAL A 67 24.82 21.46 -4.96
N ALA A 68 23.77 20.66 -4.74
CA ALA A 68 22.51 21.13 -4.19
C ALA A 68 22.73 21.90 -2.88
N ALA A 69 22.15 23.11 -2.80
CA ALA A 69 22.25 23.94 -1.62
C ALA A 69 21.72 23.21 -0.36
N LYS A 70 22.44 23.34 0.76
CA LYS A 70 22.08 22.71 2.05
C LYS A 70 20.65 23.05 2.52
N SER A 71 20.13 24.22 2.15
CA SER A 71 18.75 24.66 2.43
C SER A 71 17.71 23.85 1.63
N GLN A 72 18.01 23.55 0.36
CA GLN A 72 17.17 22.76 -0.54
C GLN A 72 17.11 21.30 -0.08
N LEU A 73 18.26 20.71 0.28
CA LEU A 73 18.34 19.37 0.84
C LEU A 73 17.52 19.23 2.14
N LYS A 74 17.65 20.16 3.09
CA LYS A 74 16.87 20.15 4.34
C LYS A 74 15.35 20.25 4.11
N LYS A 75 14.91 21.09 3.15
CA LYS A 75 13.49 21.23 2.80
C LYS A 75 12.92 19.91 2.25
N ILE A 76 13.68 19.23 1.41
CA ILE A 76 13.24 18.01 0.74
C ILE A 76 13.31 16.80 1.69
N GLN A 77 14.32 16.72 2.56
CA GLN A 77 14.38 15.73 3.64
C GLN A 77 13.14 15.82 4.53
N LYS A 78 12.68 17.03 4.87
CA LYS A 78 11.44 17.23 5.64
C LYS A 78 10.18 16.73 4.90
N ILE A 79 10.14 16.85 3.57
CA ILE A 79 9.05 16.33 2.73
C ILE A 79 9.12 14.80 2.67
N PHE A 80 10.31 14.24 2.44
CA PHE A 80 10.54 12.81 2.37
C PHE A 80 10.16 12.09 3.68
N VAL A 81 10.59 12.63 4.83
CA VAL A 81 10.22 12.10 6.15
C VAL A 81 8.71 12.17 6.37
N ARG A 82 8.05 13.25 5.95
CA ARG A 82 6.59 13.38 6.07
C ARG A 82 5.84 12.37 5.19
N GLU A 83 6.32 12.10 3.98
CA GLU A 83 5.73 11.12 3.08
C GLU A 83 5.98 9.68 3.54
N SER A 84 7.18 9.37 4.05
CA SER A 84 7.49 8.03 4.56
C SER A 84 6.60 7.65 5.74
N TYR A 85 6.36 8.56 6.69
CA TYR A 85 5.41 8.31 7.78
C TYR A 85 3.97 8.06 7.28
N LYS A 86 3.51 8.80 6.26
CA LYS A 86 2.17 8.60 5.69
C LYS A 86 2.05 7.28 4.91
N ASN A 87 3.10 6.90 4.19
CA ASN A 87 3.09 5.67 3.41
C ASN A 87 3.14 4.44 4.33
N VAL A 88 3.96 4.49 5.39
CA VAL A 88 4.02 3.43 6.41
C VAL A 88 2.68 3.26 7.13
N ASP A 89 1.97 4.34 7.47
CA ASP A 89 0.64 4.25 8.09
C ASP A 89 -0.41 3.64 7.14
N ARG A 90 -0.38 4.01 5.87
CA ARG A 90 -1.27 3.43 4.84
C ARG A 90 -0.99 1.94 4.63
N GLU A 91 0.27 1.57 4.46
CA GLU A 91 0.70 0.20 4.21
C GLU A 91 0.41 -0.72 5.41
N LYS A 92 0.58 -0.23 6.64
CA LYS A 92 0.17 -0.94 7.86
C LYS A 92 -1.34 -1.17 7.92
N ARG A 93 -2.15 -0.15 7.60
CA ARG A 93 -3.63 -0.30 7.59
C ARG A 93 -4.09 -1.29 6.53
N GLU A 94 -3.50 -1.26 5.34
CA GLU A 94 -3.83 -2.18 4.26
C GLU A 94 -3.40 -3.61 4.58
N ALA A 95 -2.23 -3.80 5.20
CA ALA A 95 -1.76 -5.11 5.67
C ALA A 95 -2.66 -5.68 6.78
N GLU A 96 -3.03 -4.87 7.77
CA GLU A 96 -3.93 -5.28 8.85
C GLU A 96 -5.34 -5.63 8.35
N ASP A 97 -5.87 -4.90 7.36
CA ASP A 97 -7.18 -5.21 6.78
C ASP A 97 -7.13 -6.49 5.92
N ALA A 98 -6.04 -6.71 5.18
CA ALA A 98 -5.82 -7.95 4.44
C ALA A 98 -5.73 -9.17 5.37
N GLU A 99 -4.99 -9.07 6.47
CA GLU A 99 -4.87 -10.13 7.47
C GLU A 99 -6.22 -10.46 8.13
N LYS A 100 -6.99 -9.43 8.54
CA LYS A 100 -8.33 -9.63 9.11
C LYS A 100 -9.29 -10.30 8.14
N ARG A 101 -9.21 -9.97 6.85
CA ARG A 101 -10.01 -10.63 5.80
C ARG A 101 -9.63 -12.10 5.64
N MET A 102 -8.33 -12.42 5.65
CA MET A 102 -7.88 -13.81 5.56
C MET A 102 -8.33 -14.62 6.78
N GLN A 103 -8.16 -14.10 8.00
CA GLN A 103 -8.60 -14.76 9.23
C GLN A 103 -10.11 -15.02 9.22
N ASN A 104 -10.93 -14.03 8.83
CA ASN A 104 -12.38 -14.21 8.74
C ASN A 104 -12.80 -15.29 7.72
N LEU A 105 -12.07 -15.41 6.60
CA LEU A 105 -12.34 -16.44 5.59
C LEU A 105 -11.97 -17.84 6.08
N GLU A 106 -10.87 -17.97 6.81
CA GLU A 106 -10.43 -19.23 7.41
C GLU A 106 -11.37 -19.68 8.53
N GLU A 107 -11.76 -18.76 9.41
CA GLU A 107 -12.75 -19.02 10.46
C GLU A 107 -14.09 -19.46 9.84
N ALA A 108 -14.56 -18.80 8.78
CA ALA A 108 -15.79 -19.19 8.09
C ALA A 108 -15.71 -20.58 7.46
N LYS A 109 -14.56 -20.98 6.92
CA LYS A 109 -14.35 -22.34 6.38
C LYS A 109 -14.35 -23.42 7.46
N LYS A 110 -13.96 -23.08 8.69
CA LYS A 110 -13.88 -24.03 9.82
C LYS A 110 -15.23 -24.26 10.49
N VAL A 111 -16.20 -23.36 10.32
CA VAL A 111 -17.54 -23.51 10.86
C VAL A 111 -18.32 -24.53 10.03
N THR A 112 -18.13 -25.81 10.34
CA THR A 112 -18.96 -26.90 9.85
C THR A 112 -20.27 -26.88 10.65
N ILE A 113 -21.34 -26.36 10.06
CA ILE A 113 -22.68 -26.41 10.65
C ILE A 113 -23.24 -27.81 10.37
N GLU A 114 -23.17 -28.69 11.36
CA GLU A 114 -23.77 -30.02 11.29
C GLU A 114 -25.25 -29.96 11.70
N GLU A 115 -26.09 -30.69 10.98
CA GLU A 115 -27.51 -30.80 11.31
C GLU A 115 -27.69 -31.84 12.44
N ASP A 116 -28.33 -31.44 13.54
CA ASP A 116 -28.66 -32.36 14.63
C ASP A 116 -29.66 -33.43 14.12
N PRO A 117 -29.31 -34.74 14.20
CA PRO A 117 -30.14 -35.83 13.70
C PRO A 117 -31.45 -36.03 14.48
N THR A 118 -31.63 -35.36 15.61
CA THR A 118 -32.88 -35.42 16.40
C THR A 118 -34.01 -34.57 15.81
N TRP A 119 -33.70 -33.64 14.89
CA TRP A 119 -34.68 -32.73 14.32
C TRP A 119 -35.20 -33.26 12.98
N THR A 120 -36.41 -32.85 12.60
CA THR A 120 -37.00 -33.20 11.30
C THR A 120 -36.07 -32.80 10.16
N LYS A 121 -35.92 -33.66 9.15
CA LYS A 121 -35.09 -33.39 7.97
C LYS A 121 -35.57 -32.11 7.31
N ALA A 122 -34.66 -31.17 7.07
CA ALA A 122 -35.00 -29.91 6.44
C ALA A 122 -35.35 -30.14 4.95
N GLU A 123 -36.57 -29.79 4.54
CA GLU A 123 -36.96 -29.84 3.13
C GLU A 123 -36.27 -28.69 2.37
N LYS A 124 -35.56 -29.01 1.29
CA LYS A 124 -34.93 -28.01 0.44
C LYS A 124 -36.02 -27.38 -0.45
N ILE A 125 -36.31 -26.11 -0.22
CA ILE A 125 -37.35 -25.38 -0.97
C ILE A 125 -36.81 -24.08 -1.56
N ARG A 126 -37.51 -23.53 -2.55
CA ARG A 126 -37.26 -22.17 -3.05
C ARG A 126 -38.09 -21.14 -2.29
N ILE A 127 -37.67 -19.87 -2.30
CA ILE A 127 -38.34 -18.79 -1.54
C ILE A 127 -39.83 -18.66 -1.88
N PHE A 128 -40.22 -18.89 -3.14
CA PHE A 128 -41.61 -18.79 -3.57
C PHE A 128 -42.51 -19.90 -2.98
N GLU A 129 -41.95 -21.07 -2.65
CA GLU A 129 -42.65 -22.23 -2.08
C GLU A 129 -42.84 -22.11 -0.55
N GLY A 130 -42.43 -20.98 0.02
CA GLY A 130 -42.53 -20.72 1.46
C GLY A 130 -43.97 -20.60 1.97
N LEU A 131 -44.93 -20.31 1.08
CA LEU A 131 -46.36 -20.26 1.44
C LEU A 131 -46.90 -21.65 1.80
N ASP A 132 -46.51 -22.68 1.05
CA ASP A 132 -47.03 -24.05 1.20
C ASP A 132 -46.29 -24.85 2.29
N ASN A 133 -45.09 -24.41 2.67
CA ASN A 133 -44.24 -25.10 3.64
C ASN A 133 -44.18 -24.41 5.01
N ARG A 134 -45.23 -23.67 5.39
CA ARG A 134 -45.34 -23.03 6.70
C ARG A 134 -45.41 -24.08 7.82
N GLY A 135 -44.63 -23.88 8.88
CA GLY A 135 -44.60 -24.78 10.04
C GLY A 135 -43.68 -25.99 9.89
N LYS A 136 -43.02 -26.16 8.74
CA LYS A 136 -41.98 -27.18 8.53
C LYS A 136 -40.58 -26.59 8.67
N ARG A 137 -39.60 -27.45 9.01
CA ARG A 137 -38.19 -27.10 8.93
C ARG A 137 -37.73 -27.16 7.48
N ILE A 138 -37.11 -26.08 7.01
CA ILE A 138 -36.74 -25.93 5.61
C ILE A 138 -35.30 -25.45 5.45
N ARG A 139 -34.72 -25.71 4.28
CA ARG A 139 -33.40 -25.24 3.87
C ARG A 139 -33.52 -24.43 2.59
N ILE A 140 -33.19 -23.14 2.66
CA ILE A 140 -33.24 -22.22 1.53
C ILE A 140 -31.81 -21.79 1.17
N TYR A 141 -31.49 -21.84 -0.12
CA TYR A 141 -30.30 -21.18 -0.67
C TYR A 141 -30.74 -19.87 -1.32
N GLY A 142 -29.97 -18.80 -1.11
CA GLY A 142 -30.25 -17.50 -1.70
C GLY A 142 -29.12 -16.52 -1.40
N TRP A 143 -29.22 -15.35 -2.00
CA TRP A 143 -28.28 -14.26 -1.75
C TRP A 143 -28.82 -13.36 -0.65
N VAL A 144 -27.94 -12.94 0.26
CA VAL A 144 -28.30 -11.98 1.31
C VAL A 144 -28.48 -10.62 0.66
N HIS A 145 -29.72 -10.15 0.56
CA HIS A 145 -30.04 -8.82 0.07
C HIS A 145 -29.83 -7.76 1.16
N ARG A 146 -30.17 -8.08 2.41
CA ARG A 146 -29.96 -7.19 3.56
C ARG A 146 -29.61 -7.98 4.80
N LEU A 147 -28.59 -7.53 5.53
CA LEU A 147 -28.19 -8.07 6.83
C LEU A 147 -28.25 -6.95 7.86
N ARG A 148 -29.10 -7.11 8.88
CA ARG A 148 -29.19 -6.19 10.02
C ARG A 148 -28.85 -6.94 11.30
N ARG A 149 -27.83 -6.49 12.01
CA ARG A 149 -27.50 -6.99 13.36
C ARG A 149 -28.10 -6.03 14.39
N GLN A 150 -28.82 -6.57 15.36
CA GLN A 150 -29.36 -5.81 16.50
C GLN A 150 -28.71 -6.35 17.78
N GLY A 151 -27.76 -5.59 18.33
CA GLY A 151 -26.97 -6.01 19.48
C GLY A 151 -26.12 -7.25 19.18
N LYS A 152 -25.91 -8.10 20.20
CA LYS A 152 -25.09 -9.31 20.12
C LYS A 152 -25.88 -10.60 19.83
N GLY A 153 -27.22 -10.59 19.96
CA GLY A 153 -28.03 -11.81 19.94
C GLY A 153 -28.96 -11.99 18.75
N LEU A 154 -29.25 -10.93 17.97
CA LEU A 154 -30.24 -10.98 16.90
C LEU A 154 -29.67 -10.51 15.56
N ILE A 155 -29.88 -11.34 14.54
CA ILE A 155 -29.52 -11.04 13.15
C ILE A 155 -30.77 -11.24 12.30
N PHE A 156 -31.12 -10.19 11.55
CA PHE A 156 -32.19 -10.24 10.56
C PHE A 156 -31.55 -10.31 9.17
N ILE A 157 -31.92 -11.33 8.41
CA ILE A 157 -31.42 -11.56 7.05
C ILE A 157 -32.62 -11.51 6.10
N THR A 158 -32.53 -10.69 5.08
CA THR A 158 -33.45 -10.70 3.93
C THR A 158 -32.78 -11.49 2.81
N LEU A 159 -33.28 -12.68 2.50
CA LEU A 159 -32.81 -13.50 1.37
C LEU A 159 -33.64 -13.20 0.12
N ARG A 160 -33.00 -13.29 -1.05
CA ARG A 160 -33.63 -13.26 -2.37
C ARG A 160 -33.06 -14.37 -3.25
#